data_AF-A0A7C8YM53-F1
#
_entry.id   AF-A0A7C8YM53-F1
#
_cell.length_a   1.000
_cell.length_b   1.000
_cell.length_c   1.000
_cell.angle_alpha   90.00
_cell.angle_beta   90.00
_cell.angle_gamma   90.00
#
_symmetry.space_group_name_H-M   'P 1'
#
loop_
_entity.id
_entity.type
_entity.pdbx_description
1 polymer ?
#
loop_
_entity_poly.entity_id
_entity_poly.type
_entity_poly.pdbx_seq_one_letter_code
_entity_poly.pdbx_strand_id
1 'polypeptide(L)'
;VSFWSSVQMVSTTLQSPKPKQEVFSSQEWEETGPPRRAKWWYSTFHTVTAMVGAGVLSLPYAMAYLGWGPGTVVMILSWCITLHTMWQMVQLHECIPGTRFDRYNDLGRYAFGPRLGPWVVLPQQLVVQVGCDIVYMVTGGKCLKKFMEIACTSCFRLKQSYWIIIFGSLQFFLSQLPNFNSVSGVSLAAAVMSLRACSCTR
;
A
#
# COMPACT_ATOMS: atom_id res chain seq x y z
N VAL A 1 -19.28 -14.34 23.77
CA VAL A 1 -20.35 -13.38 24.15
C VAL A 1 -19.90 -12.43 25.27
N SER A 2 -19.19 -12.90 26.31
CA SER A 2 -18.75 -12.02 27.41
C SER A 2 -17.65 -11.00 27.06
N PHE A 3 -16.85 -11.21 26.01
CA PHE A 3 -15.84 -10.23 25.58
C PHE A 3 -16.45 -9.03 24.83
N TRP A 4 -17.67 -9.18 24.30
CA TRP A 4 -18.37 -8.15 23.52
C TRP A 4 -19.12 -7.15 24.42
N SER A 5 -19.44 -7.53 25.66
CA SER A 5 -20.18 -6.68 26.60
C SER A 5 -19.28 -5.67 27.33
N SER A 6 -18.01 -6.03 27.58
CA SER A 6 -17.05 -5.14 28.25
C SER A 6 -16.56 -3.98 27.37
N VAL A 7 -16.54 -4.16 26.04
CA VAL A 7 -16.18 -3.09 25.09
C VAL A 7 -17.28 -2.02 25.01
N GLN A 8 -18.55 -2.42 25.17
CA GLN A 8 -19.68 -1.50 25.13
C GLN A 8 -19.76 -0.63 26.41
N MET A 9 -19.34 -1.15 27.56
CA MET A 9 -19.33 -0.39 28.83
C MET A 9 -18.24 0.69 28.90
N VAL A 10 -17.11 0.50 28.22
CA VAL A 10 -16.01 1.48 28.20
C VAL A 10 -16.32 2.66 27.27
N SER A 11 -17.20 2.48 26.28
CA SER A 11 -17.55 3.52 25.30
C SER A 11 -18.49 4.61 25.86
N THR A 12 -19.12 4.40 27.02
CA THR A 12 -20.19 5.29 27.53
C THR A 12 -19.70 6.42 28.46
N THR A 13 -18.41 6.45 28.85
CA THR A 13 -17.95 7.35 29.93
C THR A 13 -17.07 8.52 29.48
N LEU A 14 -16.79 8.69 28.19
CA LEU A 14 -15.98 9.82 27.69
C LEU A 14 -16.75 10.71 26.72
N GLN A 15 -17.84 11.30 27.18
CA GLN A 15 -18.46 12.45 26.52
C GLN A 15 -17.84 13.74 27.09
N SER A 16 -16.94 14.39 26.34
CA SER A 16 -16.48 15.77 26.61
C SER A 16 -16.25 16.53 25.28
N PRO A 17 -16.41 17.87 25.23
CA PRO A 17 -17.14 18.57 24.17
C PRO A 17 -16.35 18.82 22.87
N LYS A 18 -17.12 18.94 21.78
CA LYS A 18 -16.70 19.20 20.39
C LYS A 18 -15.90 20.50 20.23
N PRO A 19 -14.74 20.51 19.55
CA PRO A 19 -14.24 21.68 18.84
C PRO A 19 -14.84 21.72 17.41
N LYS A 20 -15.49 22.84 17.10
CA LYS A 20 -16.05 23.18 15.78
C LYS A 20 -14.94 23.69 14.85
N GLN A 21 -14.14 22.83 14.21
CA GLN A 21 -13.23 23.25 13.11
C GLN A 21 -12.59 22.03 12.43
N GLU A 22 -13.27 21.42 11.46
CA GLU A 22 -12.72 20.60 10.34
C GLU A 22 -13.81 19.90 9.49
N VAL A 23 -15.11 20.08 9.78
CA VAL A 23 -16.20 19.47 8.98
C VAL A 23 -16.41 20.18 7.62
N PHE A 24 -15.99 21.45 7.50
CA PHE A 24 -16.20 22.25 6.28
C PHE A 24 -15.36 21.78 5.08
N SER A 25 -14.20 21.13 5.30
CA SER A 25 -13.34 20.70 4.19
C SER A 25 -13.62 19.28 3.70
N SER A 26 -14.58 18.53 4.25
CA SER A 26 -14.91 17.18 3.77
C SER A 26 -16.18 17.18 2.93
N GLN A 27 -17.17 18.01 3.30
CA GLN A 27 -18.45 18.08 2.60
C GLN A 27 -18.34 18.77 1.23
N GLU A 28 -17.47 19.79 1.09
CA GLU A 28 -17.29 20.51 -0.19
C GLU A 28 -16.62 19.64 -1.27
N TRP A 29 -15.87 18.60 -0.87
CA TRP A 29 -15.24 17.63 -1.79
C TRP A 29 -16.14 16.44 -2.12
N GLU A 30 -17.20 16.19 -1.34
CA GLU A 30 -18.22 15.20 -1.66
C GLU A 30 -19.18 15.70 -2.75
N GLU A 31 -19.51 16.99 -2.77
CA GLU A 31 -20.40 17.58 -3.79
C GLU A 31 -19.73 17.80 -5.16
N THR A 32 -18.40 17.92 -5.22
CA THR A 32 -17.66 18.23 -6.46
C THR A 32 -16.83 17.06 -7.02
N GLY A 33 -16.80 15.90 -6.36
CA GLY A 33 -16.04 14.74 -6.80
C GLY A 33 -16.68 14.00 -7.99
N PRO A 34 -15.90 13.47 -8.94
CA PRO A 34 -16.46 12.65 -10.03
C PRO A 34 -17.23 11.45 -9.47
N PRO A 35 -18.33 11.01 -10.12
CA PRO A 35 -19.16 9.93 -9.63
C PRO A 35 -18.33 8.66 -9.39
N ARG A 36 -18.19 8.28 -8.12
CA ARG A 36 -17.39 7.12 -7.69
C ARG A 36 -18.14 5.82 -7.97
N ARG A 37 -18.31 5.46 -9.25
CA ARG A 37 -18.87 4.16 -9.67
C ARG A 37 -17.77 3.09 -9.67
N ALA A 38 -17.15 2.85 -8.51
CA ALA A 38 -16.20 1.76 -8.35
C ALA A 38 -16.96 0.49 -7.92
N LYS A 39 -16.85 -0.57 -8.73
CA LYS A 39 -17.42 -1.87 -8.35
C LYS A 39 -16.49 -2.56 -7.33
N TRP A 40 -17.05 -3.31 -6.38
CA TRP A 40 -16.26 -3.95 -5.30
C TRP A 40 -15.12 -4.83 -5.82
N TRP A 41 -15.37 -5.58 -6.90
CA TRP A 41 -14.36 -6.44 -7.53
C TRP A 41 -13.12 -5.65 -7.98
N TYR A 42 -13.30 -4.42 -8.49
CA TYR A 42 -12.18 -3.59 -8.95
C TYR A 42 -11.28 -3.19 -7.78
N SER A 43 -11.86 -2.86 -6.62
CA SER A 43 -11.11 -2.54 -5.40
C SER A 43 -10.35 -3.77 -4.87
N THR A 44 -11.01 -4.93 -4.86
CA THR A 44 -10.38 -6.20 -4.46
C THR A 44 -9.20 -6.54 -5.36
N PHE A 45 -9.35 -6.43 -6.69
CA PHE A 45 -8.27 -6.74 -7.63
C PHE A 45 -7.04 -5.82 -7.46
N HIS A 46 -7.26 -4.52 -7.26
CA HIS A 46 -6.16 -3.59 -7.02
C HIS A 46 -5.42 -3.88 -5.72
N THR A 47 -6.17 -4.18 -4.66
CA THR A 47 -5.59 -4.53 -3.35
C THR A 47 -4.77 -5.81 -3.44
N VAL A 48 -5.33 -6.87 -4.06
CA VAL A 48 -4.63 -8.15 -4.22
C VAL A 48 -3.38 -7.97 -5.10
N THR A 49 -3.47 -7.23 -6.21
CA THR A 49 -2.33 -6.99 -7.10
C THR A 49 -1.20 -6.26 -6.39
N ALA A 50 -1.54 -5.24 -5.57
CA ALA A 50 -0.56 -4.52 -4.76
C ALA A 50 0.14 -5.44 -3.74
N MET A 51 -0.61 -6.32 -3.07
CA MET A 51 -0.07 -7.25 -2.07
C MET A 51 0.78 -8.37 -2.70
N VAL A 52 0.30 -8.95 -3.82
CA VAL A 52 1.02 -10.01 -4.54
C VAL A 52 2.34 -9.48 -5.08
N GLY A 53 2.37 -8.27 -5.66
CA GLY A 53 3.62 -7.70 -6.17
C GLY A 53 4.71 -7.55 -5.10
N ALA A 54 4.41 -6.80 -4.03
CA ALA A 54 5.37 -6.48 -2.97
C ALA A 54 5.89 -7.72 -2.24
N GLY A 55 4.96 -8.61 -1.86
CA GLY A 55 5.23 -9.67 -0.88
C GLY A 55 5.64 -11.00 -1.51
N VAL A 56 5.15 -11.33 -2.70
CA VAL A 56 5.34 -12.68 -3.26
C VAL A 56 6.78 -12.95 -3.66
N LEU A 57 7.54 -11.91 -4.03
CA LEU A 57 8.94 -12.05 -4.45
C LEU A 57 9.84 -12.54 -3.30
N SER A 58 9.52 -12.16 -2.06
CA SER A 58 10.26 -12.57 -0.86
C SER A 58 9.73 -13.86 -0.22
N LEU A 59 8.49 -14.23 -0.51
CA LEU A 59 7.81 -15.36 0.12
C LEU A 59 8.51 -16.72 -0.10
N PRO A 60 8.93 -17.13 -1.32
CA PRO A 60 9.59 -18.42 -1.52
C PRO A 60 10.95 -18.47 -0.82
N TYR A 61 11.66 -17.34 -0.77
CA TYR A 61 12.92 -17.23 -0.05
C TYR A 61 12.70 -17.44 1.46
N ALA A 62 11.70 -16.80 2.06
CA ALA A 62 11.37 -16.99 3.48
C ALA A 62 10.94 -18.44 3.79
N MET A 63 10.11 -19.05 2.94
CA MET A 63 9.67 -20.45 3.09
C MET A 63 10.85 -21.44 3.04
N ALA A 64 11.91 -21.15 2.28
CA ALA A 64 13.11 -21.98 2.23
C ALA A 64 13.89 -22.00 3.56
N TYR A 65 13.90 -20.90 4.32
CA TYR A 65 14.56 -20.82 5.63
C TYR A 65 13.71 -21.37 6.77
N LEU A 66 12.40 -21.12 6.75
CA LEU A 66 11.46 -21.52 7.81
C LEU A 66 10.95 -22.97 7.68
N GLY A 67 11.09 -23.56 6.49
CA GLY A 67 10.50 -24.87 6.18
C GLY A 67 8.99 -24.79 5.95
N TRP A 68 8.43 -25.84 5.38
CA TRP A 68 7.04 -25.85 4.90
C TRP A 68 6.01 -25.74 6.04
N GLY A 69 6.22 -26.46 7.15
CA GLY A 69 5.31 -26.44 8.30
C GLY A 69 5.23 -25.07 9.00
N PRO A 70 6.34 -24.57 9.57
CA PRO A 70 6.36 -23.27 10.26
C PRO A 70 5.99 -22.11 9.33
N GLY A 71 6.47 -22.15 8.08
CA GLY A 71 6.12 -21.16 7.08
C GLY A 71 4.62 -21.10 6.79
N THR A 72 3.96 -22.25 6.62
CA THR A 72 2.51 -22.31 6.38
C THR A 72 1.71 -21.80 7.59
N VAL A 73 2.12 -22.15 8.81
CA VAL A 73 1.46 -21.65 10.04
C VAL A 73 1.56 -20.12 10.13
N VAL A 74 2.75 -19.55 9.91
CA VAL A 74 2.94 -18.09 9.93
C VAL A 74 2.12 -17.40 8.83
N MET A 75 2.02 -18.01 7.64
CA MET A 75 1.19 -17.50 6.55
C MET A 75 -0.30 -17.45 6.90
N ILE A 76 -0.83 -18.52 7.50
CA ILE A 76 -2.23 -18.56 7.95
C ILE A 76 -2.49 -17.53 9.05
N LEU A 77 -1.60 -17.45 10.04
CA LEU A 77 -1.71 -16.45 11.11
C LEU A 77 -1.68 -15.03 10.57
N SER A 78 -0.74 -14.72 9.67
CA SER A 78 -0.65 -13.41 9.01
C SER A 78 -1.92 -13.09 8.23
N TRP A 79 -2.52 -14.07 7.55
CA TRP A 79 -3.76 -13.90 6.82
C TRP A 79 -4.94 -13.59 7.76
N CYS A 80 -5.09 -14.33 8.87
CA CYS A 80 -6.10 -14.06 9.89
C CYS A 80 -5.95 -12.65 10.45
N ILE A 81 -4.73 -12.25 10.84
CA ILE A 81 -4.44 -10.91 11.36
C ILE A 81 -4.83 -9.84 10.33
N THR A 82 -4.47 -10.03 9.06
CA THR A 82 -4.80 -9.09 7.97
C THR A 82 -6.31 -8.92 7.82
N LEU A 83 -7.09 -10.02 7.83
CA LEU A 83 -8.56 -9.96 7.75
C LEU A 83 -9.16 -9.26 8.97
N HIS A 84 -8.65 -9.54 10.16
CA HIS A 84 -9.09 -8.86 11.37
C HIS A 84 -8.82 -7.36 11.32
N THR A 85 -7.64 -6.94 10.86
CA THR A 85 -7.30 -5.52 10.69
C THR A 85 -8.18 -4.85 9.62
N MET A 86 -8.40 -5.50 8.48
CA MET A 86 -9.30 -4.97 7.44
C MET A 86 -10.71 -4.77 7.99
N TRP A 87 -11.22 -5.73 8.74
CA TRP A 87 -12.52 -5.64 9.39
C TRP A 87 -12.59 -4.45 10.36
N GLN A 88 -11.57 -4.27 11.21
CA GLN A 88 -11.50 -3.14 12.12
C GLN A 88 -11.45 -1.79 11.39
N MET A 89 -10.68 -1.68 10.31
CA MET A 89 -10.59 -0.45 9.52
C MET A 89 -11.93 -0.09 8.89
N VAL A 90 -12.70 -1.08 8.40
CA VAL A 90 -14.04 -0.85 7.85
C VAL A 90 -14.99 -0.30 8.93
N GLN A 91 -14.99 -0.88 10.14
CA GLN A 91 -15.82 -0.36 11.23
C GLN A 91 -15.40 1.04 11.68
N LEU A 92 -14.10 1.29 11.72
CA LEU A 92 -13.53 2.55 12.18
C LEU A 92 -13.79 3.70 11.20
N HIS A 93 -13.97 3.39 9.91
CA HIS A 93 -14.29 4.35 8.87
C HIS A 93 -15.65 5.06 9.07
N GLU A 94 -16.58 4.41 9.76
CA GLU A 94 -17.92 4.92 10.11
C GLU A 94 -18.14 4.84 11.63
N CYS A 95 -17.12 5.12 12.42
CA CYS A 95 -17.20 5.07 13.89
C CYS A 95 -18.29 5.99 14.47
N ILE A 96 -18.70 7.03 13.74
CA ILE A 96 -19.75 7.96 14.12
C ILE A 96 -20.79 8.00 12.99
N PRO A 97 -22.09 7.79 13.28
CA PRO A 97 -23.13 7.88 12.26
C PRO A 97 -23.18 9.31 11.70
N GLY A 98 -22.90 9.45 10.39
CA GLY A 98 -22.97 10.71 9.65
C GLY A 98 -21.63 11.39 9.33
N THR A 99 -20.48 10.85 9.75
CA THR A 99 -19.16 11.35 9.35
C THR A 99 -18.25 10.23 8.85
N ARG A 100 -17.76 10.37 7.62
CA ARG A 100 -16.88 9.41 6.93
C ARG A 100 -15.42 9.83 7.08
N PHE A 101 -14.59 8.96 7.67
CA PHE A 101 -13.15 9.25 7.85
C PHE A 101 -12.31 8.56 6.77
N ASP A 102 -12.13 9.21 5.62
CA ASP A 102 -11.35 8.65 4.50
C ASP A 102 -9.81 8.69 4.71
N ARG A 103 -9.31 9.42 5.72
CA ARG A 103 -7.88 9.62 5.95
C ARG A 103 -7.42 9.09 7.31
N TYR A 104 -6.35 8.30 7.30
CA TYR A 104 -5.72 7.75 8.50
C TYR A 104 -5.31 8.80 9.54
N ASN A 105 -4.86 9.97 9.09
CA ASN A 105 -4.47 11.06 9.99
C ASN A 105 -5.67 11.63 10.76
N ASP A 106 -6.82 11.77 10.09
CA ASP A 106 -8.02 12.34 10.69
C ASP A 106 -8.66 11.36 11.67
N LEU A 107 -8.56 10.07 11.36
CA LEU A 107 -8.92 8.97 12.26
C LEU A 107 -8.02 8.92 13.50
N GLY A 108 -6.71 9.13 13.31
CA GLY A 108 -5.75 9.27 14.40
C GLY A 108 -6.08 10.45 15.31
N ARG A 109 -6.40 11.62 14.73
CA ARG A 109 -6.83 12.82 15.46
C ARG A 109 -8.09 12.57 16.28
N TYR A 110 -9.04 11.82 15.72
CA TYR A 110 -10.26 11.45 16.43
C TYR A 110 -9.98 10.51 17.60
N ALA A 111 -9.19 9.45 17.39
CA ALA A 111 -8.95 8.41 18.39
C ALA A 111 -8.00 8.84 19.52
N PHE A 112 -6.92 9.56 19.21
CA PHE A 112 -5.87 9.93 20.18
C PHE A 112 -5.86 11.44 20.52
N GLY A 113 -6.78 12.22 19.95
CA GLY A 113 -6.87 13.66 20.14
C GLY A 113 -6.08 14.47 19.09
N PRO A 114 -6.34 15.79 19.01
CA PRO A 114 -5.93 16.64 17.90
C PRO A 114 -4.42 16.82 17.75
N ARG A 115 -3.66 16.67 18.86
CA ARG A 115 -2.20 16.78 18.85
C ARG A 115 -1.50 15.42 18.81
N LEU A 116 -1.92 14.45 19.61
CA LEU A 116 -1.22 13.17 19.69
C LEU A 116 -1.53 12.23 18.52
N GLY A 117 -2.74 12.29 17.95
CA GLY A 117 -3.14 11.46 16.81
C GLY A 117 -2.21 11.53 15.60
N PRO A 118 -1.98 12.73 15.04
CA PRO A 118 -1.05 12.89 13.92
C PRO A 118 0.37 12.46 14.26
N TRP A 119 0.83 12.75 15.48
CA TRP A 119 2.18 12.42 15.93
C TRP A 119 2.43 10.92 16.10
N VAL A 120 1.40 10.10 16.30
CA VAL A 120 1.54 8.64 16.38
C VAL A 120 1.34 7.98 15.02
N VAL A 121 0.31 8.39 14.27
CA VAL A 121 -0.06 7.72 13.01
C VAL A 121 0.89 8.10 11.86
N LEU A 122 1.30 9.37 11.78
CA LEU A 122 2.12 9.84 10.66
C LEU A 122 3.52 9.22 10.64
N PRO A 123 4.26 9.11 11.76
CA PRO A 123 5.57 8.46 11.74
C PRO A 123 5.48 6.99 11.34
N GLN A 124 4.47 6.26 11.82
CA GLN A 124 4.25 4.86 11.44
C GLN A 124 4.02 4.73 9.93
N GLN A 125 3.18 5.60 9.35
CA GLN A 125 2.91 5.61 7.92
C GLN A 125 4.16 5.98 7.09
N LEU A 126 4.97 6.93 7.56
CA LEU A 126 6.19 7.34 6.88
C LEU A 126 7.27 6.25 6.94
N VAL A 127 7.45 5.60 8.08
CA VAL A 127 8.43 4.52 8.24
C VAL A 127 8.12 3.35 7.31
N VAL A 128 6.85 2.92 7.23
CA VAL A 128 6.47 1.83 6.32
C VAL A 128 6.60 2.24 4.85
N GLN A 129 6.23 3.48 4.50
CA GLN A 129 6.32 3.96 3.12
C GLN A 129 7.78 4.05 2.66
N VAL A 130 8.64 4.72 3.42
CA VAL A 130 10.07 4.86 3.08
C VAL A 130 10.76 3.50 3.06
N GLY A 131 10.43 2.60 3.99
CA GLY A 131 10.95 1.24 3.99
C GLY A 131 10.58 0.46 2.72
N CYS A 132 9.31 0.49 2.32
CA CYS A 132 8.84 -0.12 1.08
C CYS A 132 9.54 0.49 -0.14
N ASP A 133 9.63 1.81 -0.22
CA ASP A 133 10.27 2.50 -1.35
C ASP A 133 11.74 2.09 -1.52
N ILE A 134 12.50 1.99 -0.42
CA ILE A 134 13.89 1.51 -0.45
C ILE A 134 13.97 0.08 -0.98
N VAL A 135 13.13 -0.83 -0.48
CA VAL A 135 13.10 -2.25 -0.91
C VAL A 135 12.77 -2.35 -2.40
N TYR A 136 11.80 -1.57 -2.87
CA TYR A 136 11.42 -1.54 -4.28
C TYR A 136 12.53 -0.98 -5.17
N MET A 137 13.22 0.08 -4.76
CA MET A 137 14.35 0.63 -5.51
C MET A 137 15.50 -0.36 -5.65
N VAL A 138 15.87 -1.04 -4.55
CA VAL A 138 16.94 -2.04 -4.57
C VAL A 138 16.56 -3.24 -5.42
N THR A 139 15.33 -3.74 -5.27
CA THR A 139 14.83 -4.90 -6.03
C THR A 139 14.71 -4.57 -7.51
N GLY A 140 14.13 -3.42 -7.86
CA GLY A 140 14.02 -2.94 -9.24
C GLY A 140 15.39 -2.77 -9.90
N GLY A 141 16.37 -2.16 -9.20
CA GLY A 141 17.73 -2.04 -9.70
C GLY A 141 18.44 -3.39 -9.90
N LYS A 142 18.17 -4.40 -9.07
CA LYS A 142 18.67 -5.78 -9.26
C LYS A 142 18.05 -6.45 -10.48
N CYS A 143 16.74 -6.32 -10.65
CA CYS A 143 16.02 -6.82 -11.81
C CYS A 143 16.52 -6.17 -13.10
N LEU A 144 16.69 -4.84 -13.11
CA LEU A 144 17.18 -4.10 -14.27
C LEU A 144 18.59 -4.52 -14.68
N LYS A 145 19.51 -4.68 -13.71
CA LYS A 145 20.85 -5.21 -13.99
C LYS A 145 20.78 -6.58 -14.66
N LYS A 146 19.98 -7.50 -14.10
CA LYS A 146 19.85 -8.87 -14.64
C LYS A 146 19.26 -8.87 -16.05
N PHE A 147 18.25 -8.04 -16.29
CA PHE A 147 17.67 -7.87 -17.62
C PHE A 147 18.70 -7.37 -18.63
N MET A 148 19.54 -6.39 -18.25
CA MET A 148 20.56 -5.84 -19.13
C MET A 148 21.72 -6.81 -19.38
N GLU A 149 22.10 -7.63 -18.39
CA GLU A 149 23.07 -8.73 -18.57
C GLU A 149 22.56 -9.78 -19.58
N ILE A 150 21.25 -10.03 -19.63
CA ILE A 150 20.62 -10.95 -20.60
C ILE A 150 20.51 -10.30 -21.98
N ALA A 151 20.10 -9.03 -22.05
CA ALA A 151 19.89 -8.31 -23.31
C ALA A 151 21.19 -7.92 -24.02
N CYS A 152 22.24 -7.57 -23.27
CA CYS A 152 23.59 -7.41 -23.80
C CYS A 152 24.64 -8.01 -22.85
N THR A 153 25.15 -9.18 -23.22
CA THR A 153 26.12 -9.98 -22.45
C THR A 153 27.48 -9.30 -22.27
N SER A 154 27.84 -8.33 -23.12
CA SER A 154 29.20 -7.72 -23.15
C SER A 154 29.24 -6.20 -23.04
N CYS A 155 28.10 -5.50 -22.95
CA CYS A 155 28.09 -4.04 -23.11
C CYS A 155 28.53 -3.26 -21.86
N PHE A 156 28.10 -3.62 -20.64
CA PHE A 156 28.31 -2.75 -19.46
C PHE A 156 28.44 -3.52 -18.14
N ARG A 157 29.67 -3.64 -17.61
CA ARG A 157 29.97 -4.14 -16.25
C ARG A 157 29.87 -3.00 -15.23
N LEU A 158 28.67 -2.47 -15.01
CA LEU A 158 28.44 -1.43 -13.99
C LEU A 158 28.23 -2.03 -12.60
N LYS A 159 28.67 -1.31 -11.55
CA LYS A 159 28.36 -1.68 -10.16
C LYS A 159 26.85 -1.65 -9.93
N GLN A 160 26.35 -2.54 -9.07
CA GLN A 160 24.93 -2.64 -8.70
C GLN A 160 24.32 -1.29 -8.27
N SER A 161 25.10 -0.47 -7.57
CA SER A 161 24.64 0.85 -7.09
C SER A 161 24.22 1.78 -8.22
N TYR A 162 24.89 1.74 -9.38
CA TYR A 162 24.53 2.59 -10.52
C TYR A 162 23.19 2.17 -11.13
N TRP A 163 22.92 0.87 -11.21
CA TRP A 163 21.62 0.37 -11.69
C TRP A 163 20.46 0.79 -10.79
N ILE A 164 20.68 0.84 -9.47
CA ILE A 164 19.67 1.33 -8.52
C ILE A 164 19.43 2.83 -8.72
N ILE A 165 20.48 3.63 -8.90
CA ILE A 165 20.36 5.08 -9.15
C ILE A 165 19.65 5.34 -10.48
N ILE A 166 20.00 4.63 -11.56
CA ILE A 166 19.34 4.76 -12.87
C ILE A 166 17.85 4.43 -12.76
N PHE A 167 17.50 3.34 -12.08
CA PHE A 167 16.11 2.94 -11.84
C PHE A 167 15.35 3.97 -11.00
N GLY A 168 15.97 4.50 -9.94
CA GLY A 168 15.39 5.54 -9.09
C GLY A 168 15.19 6.87 -9.82
N SER A 169 16.15 7.29 -10.64
CA SER A 169 16.01 8.49 -11.47
C SER A 169 14.86 8.34 -12.46
N LEU A 170 14.73 7.19 -13.12
CA LEU A 170 13.59 6.92 -14.01
C LEU A 170 12.26 7.01 -13.26
N GLN A 171 12.16 6.38 -12.08
CA GLN A 171 10.96 6.44 -11.24
C GLN A 171 10.63 7.87 -10.80
N PHE A 172 11.65 8.67 -10.47
CA PHE A 172 11.50 10.08 -10.11
C PHE A 172 10.96 10.89 -11.30
N PHE A 173 11.50 10.72 -12.49
CA PHE A 173 10.99 11.38 -13.70
C PHE A 173 9.54 10.97 -14.01
N LEU A 174 9.22 9.68 -13.87
CA LEU A 174 7.84 9.19 -14.02
C LEU A 174 6.89 9.81 -12.98
N SER A 175 7.35 10.05 -11.76
CA SER A 175 6.59 10.74 -10.72
C SER A 175 6.32 12.22 -11.04
N GLN A 176 7.12 12.85 -11.91
CA GLN A 176 6.92 14.24 -12.32
C GLN A 176 5.90 14.38 -13.46
N LEU A 177 5.30 13.28 -13.95
CA LEU A 177 4.26 13.31 -14.98
C LEU A 177 2.88 13.36 -14.31
N PRO A 178 2.21 14.54 -14.22
CA PRO A 178 0.88 14.66 -13.62
C PRO A 178 -0.26 14.13 -14.51
N ASN A 179 0.05 13.67 -15.72
CA ASN A 179 -0.94 13.23 -16.69
C ASN A 179 -1.18 11.72 -16.60
N PHE A 180 -2.38 11.32 -16.15
CA PHE A 180 -2.86 9.93 -16.17
C PHE A 180 -2.68 9.27 -17.55
N ASN A 181 -2.79 10.04 -18.64
CA ASN A 181 -2.63 9.53 -20.00
C ASN A 181 -1.19 9.08 -20.34
N SER A 182 -0.16 9.67 -19.71
CA SER A 182 1.24 9.27 -19.92
C SER A 182 1.60 7.99 -19.18
N VAL A 183 1.04 7.78 -17.98
CA VAL A 183 1.22 6.54 -17.20
C VAL A 183 0.60 5.35 -17.91
N SER A 184 -0.56 5.54 -18.56
CA SER A 184 -1.18 4.52 -19.43
C SER A 184 -0.24 4.06 -20.55
N GLY A 185 0.54 4.97 -21.15
CA GLY A 185 1.52 4.65 -22.18
C GLY A 185 2.69 3.80 -21.67
N VAL A 186 3.20 4.11 -20.47
CA VAL A 186 4.24 3.31 -19.80
C VAL A 186 3.72 1.90 -19.48
N SER A 187 2.47 1.80 -18.99
CA SER A 187 1.83 0.50 -18.74
C SER A 187 1.65 -0.31 -20.03
N LEU A 188 1.30 0.34 -21.15
CA LEU A 188 1.18 -0.32 -22.45
C LEU A 188 2.55 -0.84 -22.93
N ALA A 189 3.61 -0.04 -22.81
CA ALA A 189 4.96 -0.46 -23.16
C ALA A 189 5.44 -1.64 -22.31
N ALA A 190 5.17 -1.62 -21.00
CA ALA A 190 5.46 -2.73 -20.10
C ALA A 190 4.67 -4.00 -20.47
N ALA A 191 3.38 -3.87 -20.80
CA ALA A 191 2.57 -5.00 -21.27
C ALA A 191 3.13 -5.61 -22.56
N VAL A 192 3.53 -4.78 -23.52
CA VAL A 192 4.16 -5.22 -24.77
C VAL A 192 5.49 -5.92 -24.52
N MET A 193 6.33 -5.43 -23.61
CA MET A 193 7.58 -6.11 -23.22
C MET A 193 7.31 -7.48 -22.60
N SER A 194 6.34 -7.59 -21.70
CA SER A 194 5.95 -8.86 -21.07
C SER A 194 5.41 -9.88 -22.09
N LEU A 195 4.59 -9.43 -23.04
CA LEU A 195 4.07 -10.28 -24.12
C LEU A 195 5.20 -10.77 -25.02
N ARG A 196 6.15 -9.90 -25.40
CA ARG A 196 7.31 -10.30 -26.21
C ARG A 196 8.21 -11.29 -25.47
N ALA A 197 8.49 -11.06 -24.19
CA ALA A 197 9.26 -11.98 -23.38
C ALA A 197 8.57 -13.37 -23.34
N CYS A 198 7.26 -13.40 -23.06
CA CYS A 198 6.49 -14.64 -22.99
C CYS A 198 6.44 -15.40 -24.33
N SER A 199 6.26 -14.67 -25.44
CA SER A 199 6.27 -15.25 -26.80
C SER A 199 7.65 -15.74 -27.26
N CYS A 200 8.74 -15.23 -26.69
CA CYS A 200 10.11 -15.63 -27.04
C CYS A 200 10.60 -16.81 -26.19
N THR A 201 9.94 -17.11 -25.06
CA THR A 201 10.18 -18.28 -24.20
C THR A 201 9.36 -19.53 -24.55
N ARG A 202 8.59 -19.52 -25.63
CA ARG A 202 7.90 -20.70 -26.19
C ARG A 202 8.54 -21.08 -27.51
#